data_AF-A0A3B9VID7-F1
#
_entry.id   AF-A0A3B9VID7-F1
#
_cell.length_a   1.000
_cell.length_b   1.000
_cell.length_c   1.000
_cell.angle_alpha   90.00
_cell.angle_beta   90.00
_cell.angle_gamma   90.00
#
_symmetry.space_group_name_H-M   'P 1'
#
loop_
_entity.id
_entity.type
_entity.pdbx_description
1 polymer ?
#
loop_
_entity_poly.entity_id
_entity_poly.type
_entity_poly.pdbx_seq_one_letter_code
_entity_poly.pdbx_strand_id
1 'polypeptide(L)'
;MRKFYTVLALTLMANIAQAQDFYMQKQNEVEFKRLNQEVYQLKKDIEQHSIYVRQLEKTNESLTKKLNATNQRVDDLLDLWVNFENVSLPNLVSSDKALAQRINDTNNHIKEQTPAWNWGEQSRDCPSIGRSQQVKTVQTDNGNASTRYLCFDGKILHLNTLSNIPPVQ
;
A
#
# COMPACT_ATOMS: atom_id res chain seq x y z
N MET A 1 107.96 -38.68 3.49
CA MET A 1 106.83 -38.16 2.68
C MET A 1 105.46 -38.73 3.06
N ARG A 2 105.28 -40.04 3.32
CA ARG A 2 103.95 -40.62 3.68
C ARG A 2 103.21 -39.95 4.85
N LYS A 3 103.90 -39.51 5.90
CA LYS A 3 103.27 -38.87 7.09
C LYS A 3 102.71 -37.46 6.83
N PHE A 4 103.22 -36.74 5.82
CA PHE A 4 102.72 -35.41 5.47
C PHE A 4 101.39 -35.47 4.71
N TYR A 5 101.23 -36.46 3.80
CA TYR A 5 99.98 -36.66 3.06
C TYR A 5 98.81 -37.07 3.96
N THR A 6 99.07 -37.87 5.00
CA THR A 6 98.02 -38.27 5.96
C THR A 6 97.54 -37.09 6.80
N VAL A 7 98.45 -36.21 7.25
CA VAL A 7 98.06 -35.02 8.03
C VAL A 7 97.32 -34.02 7.15
N LEU A 8 97.78 -33.78 5.91
CA LEU A 8 97.12 -32.89 4.97
C LEU A 8 95.70 -33.37 4.62
N ALA A 9 95.52 -34.68 4.39
CA ALA A 9 94.21 -35.28 4.11
C ALA A 9 93.26 -35.19 5.31
N LEU A 10 93.75 -35.42 6.53
CA LEU A 10 92.97 -35.26 7.76
C LEU A 10 92.55 -33.79 8.00
N THR A 11 93.42 -32.82 7.72
CA THR A 11 93.08 -31.39 7.84
C THR A 11 92.12 -30.92 6.75
N LEU A 12 92.21 -31.46 5.53
CA LEU A 12 91.24 -31.16 4.47
C LEU A 12 89.86 -31.74 4.81
N MET A 13 89.79 -32.99 5.29
CA MET A 13 88.51 -33.61 5.66
C MET A 13 87.85 -32.94 6.87
N ALA A 14 88.63 -32.47 7.85
CA ALA A 14 88.09 -31.72 8.99
C ALA A 14 87.47 -30.36 8.58
N ASN A 15 88.10 -29.64 7.64
CA ASN A 15 87.56 -28.37 7.13
C ASN A 15 86.30 -28.56 6.26
N ILE A 16 86.22 -29.66 5.50
CA ILE A 16 85.04 -29.99 4.69
C ILE A 16 83.84 -30.36 5.58
N ALA A 17 84.08 -31.11 6.66
CA ALA A 17 83.03 -31.47 7.63
C ALA A 17 82.46 -30.24 8.35
N GLN A 18 83.32 -29.31 8.80
CA GLN A 18 82.88 -28.05 9.43
C GLN A 18 82.14 -27.13 8.45
N ALA A 19 82.55 -27.11 7.17
CA ALA A 19 81.84 -26.37 6.14
C ALA A 19 80.45 -26.97 5.88
N GLN A 20 80.32 -28.30 5.78
CA GLN A 20 79.01 -28.96 5.60
C GLN A 20 78.04 -28.68 6.74
N ASP A 21 78.50 -28.76 8.00
CA ASP A 21 77.66 -28.43 9.16
C ASP A 21 77.21 -26.97 9.18
N PHE A 22 78.09 -26.03 8.80
CA PHE A 22 77.74 -24.62 8.70
C PHE A 22 76.67 -24.36 7.62
N TYR A 23 76.82 -24.97 6.44
CA TYR A 23 75.82 -24.85 5.37
C TYR A 23 74.47 -25.45 5.77
N MET A 24 74.48 -26.59 6.46
CA MET A 24 73.26 -27.24 6.94
C MET A 24 72.57 -26.43 8.04
N GLN A 25 73.32 -25.83 8.97
CA GLN A 25 72.76 -24.89 9.96
C GLN A 25 72.17 -23.64 9.29
N LYS A 26 72.84 -23.08 8.29
CA LYS A 26 72.34 -21.93 7.52
C LYS A 26 71.04 -22.25 6.76
N GLN A 27 70.94 -23.44 6.16
CA GLN A 27 69.71 -23.89 5.51
C GLN A 27 68.57 -24.04 6.52
N ASN A 28 68.83 -24.71 7.66
CA ASN A 28 67.85 -24.86 8.72
C ASN A 28 67.37 -23.50 9.26
N GLU A 29 68.25 -22.52 9.41
CA GLU A 29 67.89 -21.16 9.86
C GLU A 29 66.98 -20.44 8.85
N VAL A 30 67.24 -20.59 7.54
CA VAL A 30 66.40 -20.02 6.47
C VAL A 30 65.03 -20.69 6.44
N GLU A 31 64.97 -22.01 6.55
CA GLU A 31 63.70 -22.74 6.63
C GLU A 31 62.90 -22.36 7.87
N PHE A 32 63.56 -22.22 9.02
CA PHE A 32 62.89 -21.80 10.26
C PHE A 32 62.31 -20.37 10.16
N LYS A 33 63.03 -19.46 9.50
CA LYS A 33 62.53 -18.10 9.21
C LYS A 33 61.31 -18.13 8.28
N ARG A 34 61.36 -18.95 7.23
CA ARG A 34 60.22 -19.13 6.31
C ARG A 34 59.01 -19.71 7.03
N LEU A 35 59.20 -20.73 7.85
CA LEU A 35 58.13 -21.38 8.59
C LEU A 35 57.51 -20.43 9.63
N ASN A 36 58.33 -19.63 10.31
CA ASN A 36 57.82 -18.57 11.19
C ASN A 36 57.00 -17.51 10.44
N GLN A 37 57.41 -17.15 9.23
CA GLN A 37 56.67 -16.20 8.41
C GLN A 37 55.32 -16.78 7.96
N GLU A 38 55.29 -18.06 7.56
CA GLU A 38 54.06 -18.77 7.21
C GLU A 38 53.12 -18.89 8.43
N VAL A 39 53.65 -19.23 9.61
CA VAL A 39 52.87 -19.28 10.86
C VAL A 39 52.30 -17.91 11.23
N TYR A 40 53.07 -16.83 11.02
CA TYR A 40 52.60 -15.48 11.29
C TYR A 40 51.45 -15.08 10.35
N GLN A 41 51.56 -15.38 9.05
CA GLN A 41 50.48 -15.14 8.10
C GLN A 41 49.23 -15.95 8.45
N LEU A 42 49.40 -17.24 8.79
CA LEU A 42 48.30 -18.10 9.21
C LEU A 42 47.58 -17.54 10.45
N LYS A 43 48.32 -17.05 11.44
CA LYS A 43 47.72 -16.41 12.63
C LYS A 43 46.90 -15.17 12.25
N LYS A 44 47.41 -14.34 11.33
CA LYS A 44 46.71 -13.16 10.85
C LYS A 44 45.43 -13.52 10.10
N ASP A 45 45.48 -14.54 9.25
CA ASP A 45 44.31 -15.02 8.49
C ASP A 45 43.24 -15.59 9.44
N ILE A 46 43.66 -16.36 10.45
CA ILE A 46 42.74 -16.87 11.49
C ILE A 46 42.07 -15.71 12.24
N GLU A 47 42.82 -14.67 12.61
CA GLU A 47 42.26 -13.51 13.30
C GLU A 47 41.25 -12.77 12.41
N GLN A 48 41.57 -12.54 11.13
CA GLN A 48 40.64 -11.94 10.17
C GLN A 48 39.37 -12.78 9.97
N HIS A 49 39.51 -14.10 9.82
CA HIS A 49 38.36 -15.00 9.71
C HIS A 49 37.50 -14.97 10.98
N SER A 50 38.10 -14.89 12.16
CA SER A 50 37.34 -14.80 13.42
C SER A 50 36.50 -13.53 13.50
N ILE A 51 37.03 -12.40 13.01
CA ILE A 51 36.31 -11.13 12.94
C ILE A 51 35.14 -11.25 11.95
N TYR A 52 35.38 -11.86 10.78
CA TYR A 52 34.35 -12.06 9.77
C TYR A 52 33.20 -12.95 10.26
N VAL A 53 33.52 -14.06 10.93
CA VAL A 53 32.51 -14.97 11.53
C VAL A 53 31.65 -14.23 12.54
N ARG A 54 32.25 -13.45 13.46
CA ARG A 54 31.48 -12.65 14.42
C ARG A 54 30.57 -11.62 13.75
N GLN A 55 31.03 -11.02 12.65
CA GLN A 55 30.23 -10.07 11.88
C GLN A 55 29.05 -10.75 11.20
N LEU A 56 29.25 -11.96 10.67
CA LEU A 56 28.19 -12.79 10.10
C LEU A 56 27.17 -13.19 11.16
N GLU A 57 27.60 -13.63 12.34
CA GLU A 57 26.70 -13.98 13.45
C GLU A 57 25.79 -12.80 13.84
N LYS A 58 26.36 -11.60 14.00
CA LYS A 58 25.59 -10.38 14.26
C LYS A 58 24.60 -10.04 13.16
N THR A 59 25.03 -10.20 11.90
CA THR A 59 24.17 -9.93 10.74
C THR A 59 23.01 -10.93 10.68
N ASN A 60 23.29 -12.20 10.97
CA ASN A 60 22.28 -13.26 10.99
C ASN A 60 21.26 -13.05 12.12
N GLU A 61 21.71 -12.65 13.31
CA GLU A 61 20.81 -12.28 14.42
C GLU A 61 19.91 -11.09 14.04
N SER A 62 20.48 -10.06 13.39
CA SER A 62 19.71 -8.90 12.91
C SER A 62 18.67 -9.29 11.85
N LEU A 63 19.07 -10.14 10.89
CA LEU A 63 18.16 -10.64 9.85
C LEU A 63 17.02 -11.47 10.45
N THR A 64 17.32 -12.34 11.41
CA THR A 64 16.32 -13.15 12.11
C THR A 64 15.30 -12.26 12.83
N LYS A 65 15.76 -11.21 13.52
CA LYS A 65 14.86 -10.23 14.17
C LYS A 65 13.97 -9.51 13.16
N LYS A 66 14.54 -9.06 12.03
CA LYS A 66 13.77 -8.39 10.96
C LYS A 66 12.74 -9.33 10.33
N LEU A 67 13.09 -10.61 10.14
CA LEU A 67 12.19 -11.61 9.59
C LEU A 67 11.02 -11.86 10.53
N ASN A 68 11.27 -12.03 11.84
CA ASN A 68 10.20 -12.20 12.82
C ASN A 68 9.25 -10.99 12.88
N ALA A 69 9.79 -9.78 12.87
CA ALA A 69 8.98 -8.56 12.83
C ALA A 69 8.18 -8.42 11.52
N THR A 70 8.72 -8.91 10.41
CA THR A 70 8.02 -8.90 9.11
C THR A 70 6.88 -9.91 9.11
N ASN A 71 7.10 -11.12 9.63
CA ASN A 71 6.05 -12.13 9.74
C ASN A 71 4.87 -11.63 10.59
N GLN A 72 5.16 -11.00 11.74
CA GLN A 72 4.10 -10.38 12.57
C GLN A 72 3.29 -9.35 11.81
N ARG A 73 3.95 -8.47 11.03
CA ARG A 73 3.24 -7.47 10.22
C ARG A 73 2.40 -8.10 9.11
N VAL A 74 2.85 -9.22 8.55
CA VAL A 74 2.08 -9.95 7.53
C VAL A 74 0.85 -10.58 8.17
N ASP A 75 0.98 -11.18 9.35
CA ASP A 75 -0.15 -11.74 10.10
C ASP A 75 -1.18 -10.65 10.45
N ASP A 76 -0.73 -9.49 10.96
CA ASP A 76 -1.62 -8.34 11.24
C ASP A 76 -2.36 -7.86 9.98
N LEU A 77 -1.67 -7.83 8.84
CA LEU A 77 -2.28 -7.45 7.55
C LEU A 77 -3.30 -8.48 7.08
N LEU A 78 -3.04 -9.77 7.28
CA LEU A 78 -3.99 -10.83 6.96
C LEU A 78 -5.25 -10.72 7.82
N ASP A 79 -5.09 -10.49 9.13
CA ASP A 79 -6.22 -10.29 10.04
C ASP A 79 -7.06 -9.07 9.67
N LEU A 80 -6.41 -7.96 9.31
CA LEU A 80 -7.09 -6.76 8.80
C LEU A 80 -7.85 -7.05 7.49
N TRP A 81 -7.24 -7.80 6.58
CA TRP A 81 -7.86 -8.14 5.31
C TRP A 81 -9.07 -9.05 5.50
N VAL A 82 -8.96 -10.05 6.37
CA VAL A 82 -10.07 -10.95 6.75
C VAL A 82 -11.20 -10.17 7.42
N ASN A 83 -10.90 -9.22 8.30
CA ASN A 83 -11.92 -8.36 8.91
C ASN A 83 -12.61 -7.48 7.85
N PHE A 84 -11.83 -6.89 6.94
CA PHE A 84 -12.36 -6.08 5.87
C PHE A 84 -13.31 -6.88 4.97
N GLU A 85 -12.92 -8.09 4.56
CA GLU A 85 -13.72 -8.97 3.70
C GLU A 85 -14.98 -9.49 4.39
N ASN A 86 -14.89 -9.89 5.67
CA ASN A 86 -16.00 -10.56 6.35
C ASN A 86 -16.96 -9.62 7.08
N VAL A 87 -16.50 -8.44 7.49
CA VAL A 87 -17.29 -7.51 8.31
C VAL A 87 -17.54 -6.22 7.54
N SER A 88 -16.49 -5.53 7.13
CA SER A 88 -16.62 -4.17 6.59
C SER A 88 -17.32 -4.14 5.22
N LEU A 89 -16.91 -5.00 4.29
CA LEU A 89 -17.50 -5.08 2.95
C LEU A 89 -18.98 -5.51 2.99
N PRO A 90 -19.37 -6.59 3.68
CA PRO A 90 -20.77 -6.99 3.76
C PRO A 90 -21.66 -5.94 4.43
N ASN A 91 -21.15 -5.23 5.45
CA ASN A 91 -21.87 -4.13 6.09
C ASN A 91 -22.05 -2.93 5.15
N LEU A 92 -21.05 -2.62 4.32
CA LEU A 92 -21.18 -1.57 3.31
C LEU A 92 -22.23 -1.95 2.25
N VAL A 93 -22.17 -3.18 1.75
CA VAL A 93 -23.13 -3.70 0.76
C VAL A 93 -24.55 -3.75 1.34
N SER A 94 -24.72 -4.15 2.60
CA SER A 94 -26.03 -4.17 3.24
C SER A 94 -26.58 -2.76 3.48
N SER A 95 -25.73 -1.81 3.87
CA SER A 95 -26.09 -0.40 3.99
C SER A 95 -26.52 0.21 2.66
N ASP A 96 -25.80 -0.09 1.58
CA ASP A 96 -26.16 0.37 0.22
C ASP A 96 -27.51 -0.19 -0.24
N LYS A 97 -27.74 -1.50 -0.04
CA LYS A 97 -29.05 -2.12 -0.32
C LYS A 97 -30.19 -1.49 0.49
N ALA A 98 -29.96 -1.23 1.78
CA ALA A 98 -30.96 -0.60 2.64
C ALA A 98 -31.26 0.84 2.21
N LEU A 99 -30.25 1.61 1.78
CA LEU A 99 -30.43 2.95 1.24
C LEU A 99 -31.22 2.93 -0.07
N ALA A 100 -30.86 2.04 -1.00
CA ALA A 100 -31.58 1.85 -2.25
C ALA A 100 -33.05 1.50 -2.02
N GLN A 101 -33.33 0.62 -1.05
CA GLN A 101 -34.68 0.28 -0.65
C GLN A 101 -35.43 1.50 -0.10
N ARG A 102 -34.83 2.28 0.82
CA ARG A 102 -35.46 3.50 1.35
C ARG A 102 -35.77 4.54 0.27
N ILE A 103 -34.88 4.69 -0.73
CA ILE A 103 -35.12 5.59 -1.87
C ILE A 103 -36.32 5.11 -2.68
N ASN A 104 -36.40 3.81 -2.97
CA ASN A 104 -37.53 3.22 -3.69
C ASN A 104 -38.84 3.37 -2.90
N ASP A 105 -38.82 3.06 -1.60
CA ASP A 105 -39.99 3.21 -0.72
C ASP A 105 -40.45 4.67 -0.67
N THR A 106 -39.51 5.62 -0.55
CA THR A 106 -39.82 7.05 -0.57
C THR A 106 -40.42 7.47 -1.92
N ASN A 107 -39.85 7.01 -3.04
CA ASN A 107 -40.38 7.30 -4.37
C ASN A 107 -41.78 6.74 -4.59
N ASN A 108 -42.04 5.52 -4.10
CA ASN A 108 -43.36 4.90 -4.17
C ASN A 108 -44.35 5.66 -3.28
N HIS A 109 -43.94 6.03 -2.07
CA HIS A 109 -44.76 6.82 -1.17
C HIS A 109 -45.12 8.19 -1.75
N ILE A 110 -44.18 8.87 -2.41
CA ILE A 110 -44.46 10.12 -3.14
C ILE A 110 -45.52 9.87 -4.22
N LYS A 111 -45.39 8.81 -5.03
CA LYS A 111 -46.39 8.46 -6.05
C LYS A 111 -47.77 8.13 -5.47
N GLU A 112 -47.82 7.55 -4.27
CA GLU A 112 -49.08 7.23 -3.58
C GLU A 112 -49.74 8.47 -2.95
N GLN A 113 -48.94 9.36 -2.34
CA GLN A 113 -49.44 10.57 -1.67
C GLN A 113 -49.69 11.74 -2.61
N THR A 114 -48.95 11.82 -3.72
CA THR A 114 -49.28 12.74 -4.81
C THR A 114 -50.06 11.97 -5.86
N PRO A 115 -51.42 12.00 -5.86
CA PRO A 115 -52.16 11.56 -7.04
C PRO A 115 -51.61 12.39 -8.20
N ALA A 116 -50.85 11.73 -9.09
CA ALA A 116 -50.00 12.32 -10.13
C ALA A 116 -50.26 13.82 -10.26
N TRP A 117 -49.44 14.66 -9.61
CA TRP A 117 -49.69 16.10 -9.58
C TRP A 117 -49.87 16.55 -11.01
N ASN A 118 -51.13 16.80 -11.36
CA ASN A 118 -51.53 17.01 -12.73
C ASN A 118 -51.04 18.42 -13.05
N TRP A 119 -49.90 18.50 -13.74
CA TRP A 119 -49.28 19.77 -14.15
C TRP A 119 -50.12 20.50 -15.23
N GLY A 120 -51.42 20.29 -15.24
CA GLY A 120 -52.34 20.82 -16.21
C GLY A 120 -52.48 19.95 -17.46
N GLU A 121 -51.93 18.73 -17.48
CA GLU A 121 -52.10 17.79 -18.60
C GLU A 121 -53.57 17.54 -18.94
N GLN A 122 -54.42 17.39 -17.93
CA GLN A 122 -55.88 17.25 -18.12
C GLN A 122 -56.63 18.59 -18.04
N SER A 123 -55.91 19.70 -17.81
CA SER A 123 -56.49 21.03 -17.77
C SER A 123 -56.59 21.62 -19.18
N ARG A 124 -57.52 22.58 -19.33
CA ARG A 124 -57.75 23.28 -20.60
C ARG A 124 -56.46 23.95 -21.07
N ASP A 125 -56.25 23.96 -22.38
CA ASP A 125 -55.17 24.74 -22.99
C ASP A 125 -55.34 26.23 -22.69
N CYS A 126 -54.23 26.90 -22.41
CA CYS A 126 -54.21 28.33 -22.26
C CYS A 126 -54.68 29.00 -23.56
N PRO A 127 -55.37 30.17 -23.48
CA PRO A 127 -55.57 31.02 -24.63
C PRO A 127 -54.22 31.30 -25.32
N SER A 128 -54.22 31.69 -26.60
CA SER A 128 -52.99 32.02 -27.33
C SER A 128 -52.27 33.21 -26.68
N ILE A 129 -51.38 32.93 -25.72
CA ILE A 129 -50.54 33.92 -25.00
C ILE A 129 -49.05 33.52 -25.00
N GLY A 130 -48.66 32.51 -25.79
CA GLY A 130 -47.28 32.03 -25.90
C GLY A 130 -46.87 31.06 -24.77
N ARG A 131 -45.59 30.65 -24.74
CA ARG A 131 -45.04 29.67 -23.78
C ARG A 131 -44.68 30.26 -22.40
N SER A 132 -45.01 31.51 -22.14
CA SER A 132 -44.55 32.25 -20.96
C SER A 132 -45.44 31.99 -19.75
N GLN A 133 -44.83 31.89 -18.56
CA GLN A 133 -45.57 31.86 -17.29
C GLN A 133 -46.29 33.20 -17.07
N GLN A 134 -47.62 33.18 -17.11
CA GLN A 134 -48.43 34.35 -16.80
C GLN A 134 -49.41 34.03 -15.68
N VAL A 135 -49.47 34.92 -14.70
CA VAL A 135 -50.37 34.86 -13.56
C VAL A 135 -51.50 35.85 -13.82
N LYS A 136 -52.75 35.37 -14.01
CA LYS A 136 -53.91 36.25 -14.18
C LYS A 136 -54.56 36.51 -12.82
N THR A 137 -54.48 37.75 -12.37
CA THR A 137 -55.24 38.26 -11.22
C THR A 137 -56.53 38.90 -11.72
N VAL A 138 -57.66 38.57 -11.10
CA VAL A 138 -58.93 39.28 -11.30
C VAL A 138 -59.22 40.04 -10.02
N GLN A 139 -59.36 41.36 -10.13
CA GLN A 139 -59.88 42.20 -9.06
C GLN A 139 -61.40 42.06 -9.06
N THR A 140 -61.96 41.70 -7.92
CA THR A 140 -63.41 41.76 -7.71
C THR A 140 -63.80 43.19 -7.34
N ASP A 141 -65.08 43.54 -7.51
CA ASP A 141 -65.63 44.88 -7.24
C ASP A 141 -65.44 45.33 -5.77
N ASN A 142 -65.06 44.40 -4.88
CA ASN A 142 -64.73 44.64 -3.48
C ASN A 142 -63.23 44.96 -3.24
N GLY A 143 -62.42 45.14 -4.29
CA GLY A 143 -61.00 45.50 -4.20
C GLY A 143 -60.05 44.34 -3.89
N ASN A 144 -60.55 43.12 -3.72
CA ASN A 144 -59.71 41.93 -3.49
C ASN A 144 -59.19 41.37 -4.81
N ALA A 145 -57.87 41.26 -4.95
CA ALA A 145 -57.22 40.59 -6.07
C ALA A 145 -57.08 39.09 -5.78
N SER A 146 -57.69 38.23 -6.61
CA SER A 146 -57.49 36.78 -6.55
C SER A 146 -56.64 36.31 -7.73
N THR A 147 -55.52 35.65 -7.44
CA THR A 147 -54.75 34.89 -8.43
C THR A 147 -55.47 33.58 -8.69
N ARG A 148 -56.01 33.36 -9.90
CA ARG A 148 -56.82 32.15 -10.19
C ARG A 148 -56.09 31.04 -10.93
N TYR A 149 -55.07 31.35 -11.74
CA TYR A 149 -54.30 30.33 -12.45
C TYR A 149 -52.95 30.84 -13.01
N LEU A 150 -52.03 29.90 -13.23
CA LEU A 150 -50.72 30.02 -13.88
C LEU A 150 -50.76 29.25 -15.22
N CYS A 151 -50.25 29.84 -16.30
CA CYS A 151 -50.02 29.07 -17.54
C CYS A 151 -48.61 28.48 -17.54
N PHE A 152 -48.47 27.17 -17.67
CA PHE A 152 -47.18 26.48 -17.81
C PHE A 152 -47.23 25.50 -18.98
N ASP A 153 -46.30 25.64 -19.91
CA ASP A 153 -46.22 24.82 -21.13
C ASP A 153 -47.55 24.73 -21.92
N GLY A 154 -48.26 25.86 -22.04
CA GLY A 154 -49.54 25.93 -22.73
C GLY A 154 -50.73 25.36 -21.94
N LYS A 155 -50.53 24.89 -20.70
CA LYS A 155 -51.58 24.35 -19.84
C LYS A 155 -51.88 25.26 -18.64
N ILE A 156 -53.15 25.30 -18.24
CA ILE A 156 -53.62 26.08 -17.08
C ILE A 156 -53.41 25.27 -15.79
N LEU A 157 -52.69 25.87 -14.84
CA LEU A 157 -52.45 25.37 -13.48
C LEU A 157 -53.21 26.24 -12.48
N HIS A 158 -54.17 25.68 -11.77
CA HIS A 158 -54.85 26.40 -10.69
C HIS A 158 -53.98 26.42 -9.42
N LEU A 159 -53.48 27.59 -9.06
CA LEU A 159 -52.75 27.78 -7.82
C LEU A 159 -53.77 27.85 -6.66
N ASN A 160 -53.72 26.87 -5.76
CA ASN A 160 -54.40 26.90 -4.46
C ASN A 160 -55.95 26.76 -4.44
N THR A 161 -56.55 26.03 -5.39
CA THR A 161 -57.94 25.56 -5.25
C THR A 161 -57.98 24.05 -5.07
N LEU A 162 -58.60 23.57 -3.99
CA LEU A 162 -58.89 22.14 -3.70
C LEU A 162 -59.78 21.44 -4.75
N SER A 163 -59.98 22.05 -5.92
CA SER A 163 -60.88 21.58 -6.98
C SER A 163 -60.07 21.05 -8.15
N ASN A 164 -60.14 19.73 -8.36
CA ASN A 164 -59.68 19.04 -9.58
C ASN A 164 -60.74 19.03 -10.69
N ILE A 165 -61.78 19.88 -10.61
CA ILE A 165 -62.90 19.89 -11.56
C ILE A 165 -62.67 20.99 -12.61
N PRO A 166 -62.65 20.65 -13.91
CA PRO A 166 -62.53 21.66 -14.97
C PRO A 166 -63.76 22.57 -14.99
N PRO A 167 -63.60 23.88 -15.29
CA PRO A 167 -64.73 24.79 -15.38
C PRO A 167 -65.67 24.34 -16.51
N VAL A 168 -66.92 24.08 -16.15
CA VAL A 168 -68.02 23.89 -17.09
C VAL A 168 -68.32 25.24 -17.75
N GLN A 169 -68.70 25.19 -19.03
CA GLN A 169 -68.99 26.35 -19.90
C GLN A 169 -69.83 27.44 -19.23
#